data_AF-A0AAD1T2B3-F1
#
_entry.id   AF-A0AAD1T2B3-F1
#
_cell.length_a   1.000
_cell.length_b   1.000
_cell.length_c   1.000
_cell.angle_alpha   90.00
_cell.angle_beta   90.00
_cell.angle_gamma   90.00
#
_symmetry.space_group_name_H-M   'P 1'
#
loop_
_entity.id
_entity.type
_entity.pdbx_description
1 polymer ?
#
loop_
_entity_poly.entity_id
_entity_poly.type
_entity_poly.pdbx_seq_one_letter_code
_entity_poly.pdbx_strand_id
1 'polypeptide(L)'
;MVAENTTLEQSLLPHHMLHQATVKHLDGILNCFWERLWERQQAARPAQPTLQIKGKQGREQREHSTLAHVTTSLELLLVEDIQVNTHTICIYNHPLVTATFTIGKGSGYFYINSSVSNIAGTAFQDKKRTVVVFPLHSGTVTVMVYDLCLALPEPVKVNVHVSDIFHVDVTVVDKVEIGKNIKAYVRVLDSARKPFMVQYLAYMNLELTSSSHVVSIK
;
A
#
# COMPACT_ATOMS: atom_id res chain seq x y z
N MET A 1 -10.48 53.70 15.56
CA MET A 1 -10.19 52.78 16.67
C MET A 1 -11.48 52.11 17.10
N VAL A 2 -11.83 50.98 16.48
CA VAL A 2 -12.75 49.98 17.02
C VAL A 2 -12.23 48.65 16.47
N ALA A 3 -11.85 47.75 17.36
CA ALA A 3 -11.34 46.42 17.04
C ALA A 3 -12.53 45.47 16.86
N GLU A 4 -12.64 44.84 15.69
CA GLU A 4 -13.56 43.73 15.44
C GLU A 4 -12.85 42.42 15.79
N ASN A 5 -13.49 41.65 16.67
CA ASN A 5 -13.00 40.40 17.20
C ASN A 5 -13.43 39.26 16.26
N THR A 6 -12.48 38.67 15.54
CA THR A 6 -12.73 37.54 14.62
C THR A 6 -12.62 36.23 15.38
N THR A 7 -13.74 35.57 15.63
CA THR A 7 -13.79 34.22 16.21
C THR A 7 -13.64 33.19 15.09
N LEU A 8 -12.52 32.46 15.08
CA LEU A 8 -12.28 31.31 14.21
C LEU A 8 -13.05 30.09 14.72
N GLU A 9 -13.99 29.58 13.93
CA GLU A 9 -14.56 28.25 14.11
C GLU A 9 -13.46 27.20 13.82
N GLN A 10 -12.97 26.56 14.87
CA GLN A 10 -12.11 25.38 14.75
C GLN A 10 -12.99 24.16 14.45
N SER A 11 -12.85 23.64 13.24
CA SER A 11 -13.41 22.34 12.87
C SER A 11 -12.71 21.23 13.65
N LEU A 12 -13.50 20.51 14.44
CA LEU A 12 -13.10 19.37 15.25
C LEU A 12 -12.72 18.18 14.35
N LEU A 13 -11.42 17.89 14.24
CA LEU A 13 -10.93 16.56 13.90
C LEU A 13 -10.83 15.73 15.20
N PRO A 14 -11.27 14.47 15.21
CA PRO A 14 -11.31 13.67 16.43
C PRO A 14 -9.88 13.26 16.85
N HIS A 15 -9.40 13.89 17.94
CA HIS A 15 -8.15 13.58 18.65
C HIS A 15 -7.99 12.08 19.06
N HIS A 16 -9.05 11.28 18.95
CA HIS A 16 -9.07 9.87 19.33
C HIS A 16 -8.46 8.92 18.28
N MET A 17 -8.24 9.37 17.04
CA MET A 17 -7.63 8.53 15.97
C MET A 17 -6.09 8.63 15.93
N LEU A 18 -5.52 9.79 16.29
CA LEU A 18 -4.06 9.97 16.33
C LEU A 18 -3.40 9.15 17.45
N HIS A 19 -4.07 9.00 18.59
CA HIS A 19 -3.55 8.21 19.71
C HIS A 19 -3.56 6.70 19.44
N GLN A 20 -4.53 6.16 18.69
CA GLN A 20 -4.55 4.73 18.38
C GLN A 20 -3.53 4.34 17.30
N ALA A 21 -3.23 5.24 16.36
CA ALA A 21 -2.19 5.03 15.35
C ALA A 21 -0.78 5.07 15.96
N THR A 22 -0.53 5.98 16.91
CA THR A 22 0.78 6.11 17.59
C THR A 22 1.05 4.97 18.58
N VAL A 23 0.04 4.50 19.32
CA VAL A 23 0.20 3.40 20.28
C VAL A 23 0.46 2.07 19.58
N LYS A 24 -0.24 1.76 18.49
CA LYS A 24 0.00 0.52 17.72
C LYS A 24 1.32 0.53 16.94
N HIS A 25 1.75 1.69 16.48
CA HIS A 25 3.07 1.89 15.89
C HIS A 25 4.18 1.60 16.92
N LEU A 26 4.00 2.04 18.16
CA LEU A 26 4.92 1.74 19.26
C LEU A 26 4.87 0.27 19.69
N ASP A 27 3.71 -0.38 19.73
CA ASP A 27 3.59 -1.81 20.08
C ASP A 27 4.16 -2.74 19.00
N GLY A 28 3.96 -2.41 17.72
CA GLY A 28 4.56 -3.14 16.59
C GLY A 28 6.07 -2.95 16.52
N ILE A 29 6.56 -1.73 16.76
CA ILE A 29 7.98 -1.48 16.95
C ILE A 29 8.48 -2.23 18.19
N LEU A 30 7.81 -2.18 19.35
CA LEU A 30 8.25 -2.88 20.55
C LEU A 30 8.33 -4.39 20.33
N ASN A 31 7.36 -5.03 19.67
CA ASN A 31 7.42 -6.48 19.44
C ASN A 31 8.58 -6.88 18.51
N CYS A 32 8.82 -6.15 17.42
CA CYS A 32 9.99 -6.38 16.56
C CYS A 32 11.32 -5.91 17.20
N PHE A 33 11.26 -4.92 18.10
CA PHE A 33 12.43 -4.32 18.78
C PHE A 33 12.82 -5.10 20.03
N TRP A 34 11.91 -5.75 20.75
CA TRP A 34 12.22 -6.66 21.84
C TRP A 34 12.95 -7.91 21.36
N GLU A 35 12.58 -8.45 20.18
CA GLU A 35 13.39 -9.51 19.54
C GLU A 35 14.77 -8.99 19.10
N ARG A 36 14.87 -7.75 18.56
CA ARG A 36 16.15 -7.16 18.15
C ARG A 36 17.03 -6.64 19.30
N LEU A 37 16.49 -6.22 20.45
CA LEU A 37 17.26 -5.77 21.61
C LEU A 37 17.88 -6.96 22.35
N TRP A 38 17.18 -8.11 22.33
CA TRP A 38 17.72 -9.40 22.71
C TRP A 38 18.90 -9.83 21.81
N GLU A 39 18.80 -9.64 20.49
CA GLU A 39 19.90 -9.90 19.54
C GLU A 39 21.08 -8.91 19.70
N ARG A 40 20.83 -7.63 19.99
CA ARG A 40 21.91 -6.63 20.14
C ARG A 40 22.71 -6.76 21.44
N GLN A 41 22.12 -7.25 22.53
CA GLN A 41 22.92 -7.63 23.71
C GLN A 41 23.71 -8.94 23.50
N GLN A 42 23.49 -9.63 22.37
CA GLN A 42 24.27 -10.78 21.91
C GLN A 42 25.11 -10.45 20.68
N ALA A 43 25.68 -9.24 20.57
CA ALA A 43 26.75 -8.95 19.61
C ALA A 43 28.09 -9.62 20.01
N ALA A 44 28.04 -10.90 20.35
CA ALA A 44 29.10 -11.83 20.04
C ALA A 44 28.73 -12.46 18.68
N ARG A 45 29.74 -12.71 17.83
CA ARG A 45 29.62 -13.48 16.55
C ARG A 45 28.40 -14.41 16.55
N PRO A 46 27.54 -14.44 15.50
CA PRO A 46 26.32 -15.25 15.51
C PRO A 46 26.71 -16.64 15.97
N ALA A 47 26.26 -17.01 17.17
CA ALA A 47 26.59 -18.30 17.74
C ALA A 47 26.00 -19.32 16.77
N GLN A 48 26.88 -20.11 16.14
CA GLN A 48 26.44 -21.30 15.42
C GLN A 48 25.47 -22.05 16.34
N PRO A 49 24.26 -22.42 15.85
CA PRO A 49 23.33 -23.19 16.65
C PRO A 49 24.06 -24.44 17.14
N THR A 50 24.32 -24.49 18.44
CA THR A 50 25.14 -25.54 19.04
C THR A 50 24.21 -26.62 19.57
N LEU A 51 24.26 -27.80 18.95
CA LEU A 51 23.51 -28.98 19.39
C LEU A 51 24.11 -29.50 20.71
N GLN A 52 23.34 -29.39 21.79
CA GLN A 52 23.69 -29.95 23.10
C GLN A 52 23.11 -31.36 23.22
N ILE A 53 23.93 -32.40 22.99
CA ILE A 53 23.52 -33.79 23.19
C ILE A 53 23.72 -34.17 24.66
N LYS A 54 22.63 -34.42 25.39
CA LYS A 54 22.68 -34.89 26.79
C LYS A 54 22.67 -36.42 26.84
N GLY A 55 23.82 -37.03 27.10
CA GLY A 55 23.93 -38.47 27.35
C GLY A 55 23.66 -38.81 28.83
N LYS A 56 22.76 -39.77 29.10
CA LYS A 56 22.63 -40.38 30.43
C LYS A 56 23.67 -41.49 30.57
N GLN A 57 24.56 -41.40 31.56
CA GLN A 57 25.51 -42.47 31.87
C GLN A 57 24.79 -43.63 32.57
N GLY A 58 24.75 -44.78 31.89
CA GLY A 58 24.49 -46.09 32.46
C GLY A 58 25.79 -46.90 32.54
N ARG A 59 25.93 -47.68 33.61
CA ARG A 59 27.13 -48.41 34.06
C ARG A 59 27.75 -49.30 32.96
N GLU A 60 29.08 -49.27 32.92
CA GLU A 60 30.01 -49.84 31.93
C GLU A 60 29.98 -51.38 31.81
N GLN A 61 29.76 -51.90 30.59
CA GLN A 61 30.29 -53.18 30.12
C GLN A 61 30.73 -53.03 28.66
N ARG A 62 31.96 -53.48 28.37
CA ARG A 62 32.65 -53.39 27.07
C ARG A 62 31.99 -54.28 26.03
N GLU A 63 31.31 -53.68 25.05
CA GLU A 63 31.13 -54.26 23.72
C GLU A 63 31.24 -53.17 22.65
N HIS A 64 31.81 -53.58 21.52
CA HIS A 64 32.21 -52.82 20.33
C HIS A 64 31.34 -51.57 20.07
N SER A 65 31.92 -50.38 20.21
CA SER A 65 31.20 -49.12 20.02
C SER A 65 30.90 -48.88 18.54
N THR A 66 29.75 -49.36 18.07
CA THR A 66 29.12 -48.81 16.88
C THR A 66 28.76 -47.35 17.18
N LEU A 67 29.55 -46.42 16.64
CA LEU A 67 29.25 -44.98 16.69
C LEU A 67 27.85 -44.77 16.10
N ALA A 68 26.87 -44.54 16.97
CA ALA A 68 25.51 -44.24 16.55
C ALA A 68 25.52 -42.85 15.89
N HIS A 69 25.26 -42.81 14.59
CA HIS A 69 25.11 -41.55 13.85
C HIS A 69 23.83 -40.86 14.32
N VAL A 70 23.96 -39.80 15.10
CA VAL A 70 22.83 -38.98 15.53
C VAL A 70 22.54 -37.96 14.44
N THR A 71 21.48 -38.19 13.68
CA THR A 71 20.98 -37.23 12.67
C THR A 71 19.86 -36.41 13.29
N THR A 72 19.93 -35.09 13.17
CA THR A 72 18.84 -34.18 13.53
C THR A 72 18.52 -33.29 12.33
N SER A 73 17.23 -33.00 12.12
CA SER A 73 16.74 -32.19 11.00
C SER A 73 16.16 -30.89 11.55
N LEU A 74 16.68 -29.75 11.06
CA LEU A 74 16.15 -28.42 11.33
C LEU A 74 15.24 -28.02 10.16
N GLU A 75 13.97 -27.72 10.46
CA GLU A 75 13.02 -27.19 9.50
C GLU A 75 12.95 -25.67 9.67
N LEU A 76 13.37 -24.94 8.64
CA LEU A 76 13.30 -23.47 8.60
C LEU A 76 12.10 -23.06 7.75
N LEU A 77 11.15 -22.36 8.37
CA LEU A 77 10.05 -21.71 7.65
C LEU A 77 10.52 -20.35 7.16
N LEU A 78 10.83 -20.25 5.87
CA LEU A 78 11.11 -18.95 5.25
C LEU A 78 9.81 -18.17 5.07
N VAL A 79 9.76 -16.97 5.65
CA VAL A 79 8.71 -15.99 5.35
C VAL A 79 8.97 -15.46 3.95
N GLU A 80 7.95 -15.50 3.10
CA GLU A 80 8.05 -14.98 1.75
C GLU A 80 8.14 -13.44 1.74
N ASP A 81 8.91 -12.89 0.82
CA ASP A 81 9.03 -11.44 0.63
C ASP A 81 7.67 -10.80 0.27
N ILE A 82 7.56 -9.50 0.53
CA ILE A 82 6.37 -8.71 0.22
C ILE A 82 6.03 -8.85 -1.26
N GLN A 83 4.76 -9.11 -1.55
CA GLN A 83 4.19 -8.98 -2.89
C GLN A 83 2.93 -8.14 -2.83
N VAL A 84 2.75 -7.28 -3.83
CA VAL A 84 1.58 -6.43 -3.99
C VAL A 84 0.82 -6.81 -5.26
N ASN A 85 -0.49 -6.57 -5.28
CA ASN A 85 -1.31 -6.87 -6.46
C ASN A 85 -1.09 -5.89 -7.63
N THR A 86 -0.54 -4.70 -7.38
CA THR A 86 -0.20 -3.71 -8.41
C THR A 86 1.00 -2.87 -8.02
N HIS A 87 1.81 -2.50 -9.01
CA HIS A 87 2.95 -1.58 -8.87
C HIS A 87 2.67 -0.19 -9.41
N THR A 88 1.49 0.04 -10.01
CA THR A 88 1.12 1.35 -10.57
C THR A 88 -0.36 1.61 -10.39
N ILE A 89 -0.68 2.81 -9.90
CA ILE A 89 -2.05 3.27 -9.68
C ILE A 89 -2.19 4.65 -10.32
N CYS A 90 -3.26 4.87 -11.08
CA CYS A 90 -3.68 6.20 -11.50
C CYS A 90 -4.97 6.56 -10.76
N ILE A 91 -5.00 7.74 -10.15
CA ILE A 91 -6.10 8.25 -9.33
C ILE A 91 -6.49 9.62 -9.86
N TYR A 92 -7.79 9.83 -10.06
CA TYR A 92 -8.32 11.15 -10.38
C TYR A 92 -8.18 12.08 -9.17
N ASN A 93 -7.64 13.28 -9.39
CA ASN A 93 -7.44 14.29 -8.35
C ASN A 93 -8.78 14.86 -7.84
N HIS A 94 -9.40 14.17 -6.90
CA HIS A 94 -10.66 14.57 -6.28
C HIS A 94 -10.75 14.04 -4.84
N PRO A 95 -11.19 14.85 -3.86
CA PRO A 95 -11.11 14.49 -2.43
C PRO A 95 -11.94 13.27 -2.02
N LEU A 96 -12.98 12.93 -2.79
CA LEU A 96 -13.82 11.74 -2.55
C LEU A 96 -13.36 10.48 -3.30
N VAL A 97 -12.31 10.60 -4.13
CA VAL A 97 -11.76 9.46 -4.87
C VAL A 97 -10.70 8.78 -4.04
N THR A 98 -10.71 7.45 -4.02
CA THR A 98 -9.65 6.65 -3.41
C THR A 98 -9.30 5.48 -4.32
N ALA A 99 -8.10 4.95 -4.15
CA ALA A 99 -7.67 3.69 -4.75
C ALA A 99 -7.05 2.79 -3.69
N THR A 100 -6.96 1.50 -3.97
CA THR A 100 -6.42 0.53 -3.03
C THR A 100 -5.46 -0.43 -3.72
N PHE A 101 -4.49 -0.91 -2.96
CA PHE A 101 -3.69 -2.08 -3.31
C PHE A 101 -3.56 -2.99 -2.10
N THR A 102 -3.36 -4.28 -2.35
CA THR A 102 -3.30 -5.32 -1.32
C THR A 102 -1.91 -5.91 -1.22
N ILE A 103 -1.52 -6.26 -0.01
CA ILE A 103 -0.27 -6.94 0.31
C ILE A 103 -0.58 -8.44 0.45
N GLY A 104 -0.07 -9.25 -0.47
CA GLY A 104 -0.34 -10.69 -0.54
C GLY A 104 0.55 -11.54 0.36
N LYS A 105 1.81 -11.14 0.54
CA LYS A 105 2.86 -11.91 1.23
C LYS A 105 3.64 -11.04 2.23
N GLY A 106 4.46 -11.67 3.06
CA GLY A 106 5.19 -11.04 4.17
C GLY A 106 4.69 -11.48 5.54
N SER A 107 5.33 -10.97 6.57
CA SER A 107 5.12 -11.31 7.99
C SER A 107 3.75 -10.90 8.53
N GLY A 108 3.08 -9.96 7.87
CA GLY A 108 1.86 -9.32 8.36
C GLY A 108 2.09 -8.03 9.15
N TYR A 109 3.35 -7.69 9.46
CA TYR A 109 3.73 -6.43 10.11
C TYR A 109 4.41 -5.50 9.11
N PHE A 110 3.66 -4.51 8.65
CA PHE A 110 4.09 -3.63 7.56
C PHE A 110 4.20 -2.18 8.03
N TYR A 111 5.23 -1.49 7.54
CA TYR A 111 5.34 -0.04 7.62
C TYR A 111 5.18 0.56 6.22
N ILE A 112 4.33 1.58 6.10
CA ILE A 112 4.02 2.22 4.84
C ILE A 112 4.55 3.66 4.90
N ASN A 113 5.34 4.02 3.90
CA ASN A 113 5.84 5.39 3.71
C ASN A 113 5.57 5.85 2.28
N SER A 114 5.61 7.16 2.05
CA SER A 114 5.50 7.78 0.74
C SER A 114 6.71 8.68 0.52
N SER A 115 7.25 8.69 -0.70
CA SER A 115 8.37 9.58 -1.08
C SER A 115 8.05 11.07 -0.89
N VAL A 116 6.78 11.46 -1.08
CA VAL A 116 6.30 12.85 -0.99
C VAL A 116 4.92 12.85 -0.33
N SER A 117 4.75 13.56 0.78
CA SER A 117 3.51 13.48 1.60
C SER A 117 2.37 14.38 1.13
N ASN A 118 2.62 15.39 0.30
CA ASN A 118 1.59 16.35 -0.14
C ASN A 118 0.89 15.95 -1.45
N ILE A 119 1.29 14.87 -2.12
CA ILE A 119 0.67 14.41 -3.39
C ILE A 119 -0.46 13.41 -3.11
N ALA A 120 -0.20 12.40 -2.29
CA ALA A 120 -1.21 11.43 -1.87
C ALA A 120 -0.97 10.99 -0.42
N GLY A 121 -2.07 10.88 0.32
CA GLY A 121 -2.07 10.27 1.64
C GLY A 121 -2.31 8.77 1.56
N THR A 122 -1.83 8.05 2.57
CA THR A 122 -2.00 6.59 2.67
C THR A 122 -2.57 6.21 4.04
N ALA A 123 -3.41 5.17 4.06
CA ALA A 123 -3.94 4.58 5.27
C ALA A 123 -3.91 3.06 5.16
N PHE A 124 -3.30 2.38 6.12
CA PHE A 124 -3.19 0.92 6.12
C PHE A 124 -4.29 0.26 6.96
N GLN A 125 -4.90 -0.78 6.42
CA GLN A 125 -5.94 -1.58 7.08
C GLN A 125 -5.40 -2.98 7.38
N ASP A 126 -4.84 -3.18 8.58
CA ASP A 126 -4.18 -4.42 9.02
C ASP A 126 -5.01 -5.68 8.73
N LYS A 127 -6.30 -5.67 9.12
CA LYS A 127 -7.21 -6.82 8.98
C LYS A 127 -7.39 -7.28 7.53
N LYS A 128 -7.30 -6.34 6.58
CA LYS A 128 -7.49 -6.61 5.14
C LYS A 128 -6.18 -6.60 4.37
N ARG A 129 -5.04 -6.35 5.03
CA ARG A 129 -3.73 -6.12 4.40
C ARG A 129 -3.83 -5.19 3.18
N THR A 130 -4.62 -4.14 3.32
CA THR A 130 -4.96 -3.22 2.23
C THR A 130 -4.44 -1.83 2.55
N VAL A 131 -3.74 -1.23 1.60
CA VAL A 131 -3.34 0.17 1.66
C VAL A 131 -4.35 0.97 0.85
N VAL A 132 -5.00 1.94 1.50
CA VAL A 132 -5.85 2.94 0.86
C VAL A 132 -5.00 4.15 0.52
N VAL A 133 -5.15 4.64 -0.70
CA VAL A 133 -4.49 5.82 -1.22
C VAL A 133 -5.56 6.85 -1.56
N PHE A 134 -5.40 8.08 -1.08
CA PHE A 134 -6.30 9.20 -1.37
C PHE A 134 -5.50 10.40 -1.89
N PRO A 135 -5.99 11.09 -2.93
CA PRO A 135 -5.28 12.20 -3.55
C PRO A 135 -5.30 13.44 -2.65
N LEU A 136 -4.21 14.19 -2.68
CA LEU A 136 -4.09 15.51 -2.03
C LEU A 136 -3.84 16.59 -3.08
N HIS A 137 -2.83 16.36 -3.94
CA HIS A 137 -2.48 17.24 -5.05
C HIS A 137 -2.03 16.42 -6.26
N SER A 138 -2.18 16.99 -7.45
CA SER A 138 -1.68 16.40 -8.70
C SER A 138 -0.18 16.22 -8.65
N GLY A 139 0.29 15.07 -9.13
CA GLY A 139 1.70 14.71 -9.12
C GLY A 139 1.93 13.21 -9.11
N THR A 140 3.19 12.82 -8.99
CA THR A 140 3.59 11.42 -8.87
C THR A 140 4.29 11.19 -7.53
N VAL A 141 3.91 10.11 -6.86
CA VAL A 141 4.49 9.69 -5.58
C VAL A 141 4.72 8.19 -5.59
N THR A 142 5.86 7.76 -5.08
CA THR A 142 6.11 6.34 -4.80
C THR A 142 5.71 6.03 -3.35
N VAL A 143 4.79 5.09 -3.18
CA VAL A 143 4.45 4.46 -1.91
C VAL A 143 5.36 3.26 -1.71
N MET A 144 5.96 3.15 -0.53
CA MET A 144 6.92 2.11 -0.15
C MET A 144 6.36 1.29 1.00
N VAL A 145 6.35 -0.03 0.81
CA VAL A 145 5.92 -0.99 1.83
C VAL A 145 7.15 -1.73 2.35
N TYR A 146 7.37 -1.63 3.66
CA TYR A 146 8.43 -2.30 4.38
C TYR A 146 7.85 -3.45 5.20
N ASP A 147 8.51 -4.60 5.20
CA ASP A 147 8.25 -5.68 6.15
C ASP A 147 9.17 -5.49 7.34
N LEU A 148 8.59 -5.33 8.53
CA LEU A 148 9.35 -5.03 9.72
C LEU A 148 10.09 -6.26 10.28
N CYS A 149 9.65 -7.46 9.94
CA CYS A 149 10.18 -8.71 10.48
C CYS A 149 11.26 -9.35 9.58
N LEU A 150 11.40 -8.90 8.33
CA LEU A 150 12.43 -9.39 7.43
C LEU A 150 13.73 -8.59 7.59
N ALA A 151 14.87 -9.27 7.57
CA ALA A 151 16.18 -8.63 7.67
C ALA A 151 16.60 -8.04 6.32
N LEU A 152 16.72 -6.71 6.25
CA LEU A 152 17.22 -5.96 5.09
C LEU A 152 16.47 -6.14 3.74
N PRO A 153 15.14 -6.33 3.68
CA PRO A 153 14.43 -6.36 2.40
C PRO A 153 14.39 -4.97 1.76
N GLU A 154 14.54 -4.90 0.43
CA GLU A 154 14.19 -3.68 -0.31
C GLU A 154 12.67 -3.46 -0.21
N PRO A 155 12.19 -2.25 0.09
CA PRO A 155 10.76 -2.02 0.14
C PRO A 155 10.11 -2.25 -1.23
N VAL A 156 8.91 -2.82 -1.21
CA VAL A 156 8.10 -2.91 -2.42
C VAL A 156 7.56 -1.53 -2.75
N LYS A 157 7.81 -1.09 -3.98
CA LYS A 157 7.43 0.22 -4.50
C LYS A 157 6.16 0.13 -5.33
N VAL A 158 5.22 1.05 -5.06
CA VAL A 158 3.99 1.26 -5.83
C VAL A 158 3.98 2.71 -6.29
N ASN A 159 4.00 2.93 -7.59
CA ASN A 159 3.95 4.26 -8.18
C ASN A 159 2.51 4.74 -8.28
N VAL A 160 2.22 5.89 -7.69
CA VAL A 160 0.90 6.51 -7.69
C VAL A 160 0.98 7.79 -8.51
N HIS A 161 0.12 7.87 -9.52
CA HIS A 161 -0.09 9.08 -10.31
C HIS A 161 -1.44 9.68 -9.91
N VAL A 162 -1.40 10.89 -9.35
CA VAL A 162 -2.57 11.71 -9.09
C VAL A 162 -2.68 12.70 -10.23
N SER A 163 -3.75 12.59 -11.01
CA SER A 163 -3.89 13.33 -12.27
C SER A 163 -5.21 14.08 -12.35
N ASP A 164 -5.14 15.29 -12.89
CA ASP A 164 -6.30 16.05 -13.34
C ASP A 164 -6.79 15.57 -14.71
N ILE A 165 -7.96 16.05 -15.12
CA ILE A 165 -8.44 15.87 -16.49
C ILE A 165 -7.54 16.66 -17.44
N PHE A 166 -6.95 15.97 -18.40
CA PHE A 166 -6.14 16.60 -19.44
C PHE A 166 -6.94 16.77 -20.74
N HIS A 167 -7.65 15.73 -21.16
CA HIS A 167 -8.41 15.74 -22.41
C HIS A 167 -9.64 14.85 -22.34
N VAL A 168 -10.70 15.21 -23.07
CA VAL A 168 -11.90 14.39 -23.23
C VAL A 168 -12.00 14.00 -24.70
N ASP A 169 -11.77 12.71 -24.97
CA ASP A 169 -11.91 12.13 -26.30
C ASP A 169 -13.35 11.64 -26.50
N VAL A 170 -13.97 12.06 -27.60
CA VAL A 170 -15.27 11.56 -28.05
C VAL A 170 -15.08 10.86 -29.38
N THR A 171 -15.28 9.54 -29.41
CA THR A 171 -15.21 8.73 -30.63
C THR A 171 -16.61 8.43 -31.13
N VAL A 172 -16.87 8.79 -32.38
CA VAL A 172 -18.16 8.66 -33.05
C VAL A 172 -17.91 8.20 -34.50
N VAL A 173 -18.89 7.56 -35.14
CA VAL A 173 -18.78 7.25 -36.57
C VAL A 173 -19.00 8.51 -37.40
N ASP A 174 -18.21 8.70 -38.46
CA ASP A 174 -18.17 9.96 -39.22
C ASP A 174 -19.45 10.26 -40.01
N LYS A 175 -20.18 9.22 -40.44
CA LYS A 175 -21.37 9.37 -41.29
C LYS A 175 -22.52 8.54 -40.75
N VAL A 176 -23.69 9.17 -40.68
CA VAL A 176 -24.93 8.59 -40.17
C VAL A 176 -26.08 9.02 -41.06
N GLU A 177 -27.01 8.12 -41.33
CA GLU A 177 -28.27 8.45 -42.00
C GLU A 177 -29.14 9.35 -41.11
N ILE A 178 -29.86 10.29 -41.73
CA ILE A 178 -30.80 11.17 -41.03
C ILE A 178 -31.84 10.33 -40.29
N GLY A 179 -32.12 10.69 -39.03
CA GLY A 179 -33.11 10.01 -38.19
C GLY A 179 -32.61 8.72 -37.52
N LYS A 180 -31.36 8.32 -37.73
CA LYS A 180 -30.74 7.21 -36.99
C LYS A 180 -30.00 7.71 -35.76
N ASN A 181 -29.98 6.87 -34.72
CA ASN A 181 -29.18 7.09 -33.51
C ASN A 181 -27.89 6.27 -33.62
N ILE A 182 -26.81 6.83 -33.11
CA ILE A 182 -25.52 6.15 -33.00
C ILE A 182 -24.97 6.31 -31.59
N LYS A 183 -24.09 5.39 -31.22
CA LYS A 183 -23.38 5.45 -29.94
C LYS A 183 -22.07 6.21 -30.12
N ALA A 184 -21.84 7.19 -29.27
CA ALA A 184 -20.53 7.79 -29.08
C ALA A 184 -19.85 7.15 -27.86
N TYR A 185 -18.53 7.02 -27.93
CA TYR A 185 -17.71 6.55 -26.81
C TYR A 185 -16.90 7.72 -26.26
N VAL A 186 -16.99 7.93 -24.95
CA VAL A 186 -16.26 9.00 -24.27
C VAL A 186 -15.13 8.39 -23.45
N ARG A 187 -13.93 8.96 -23.57
CA ARG A 187 -12.77 8.64 -22.74
C ARG A 187 -12.23 9.92 -22.14
N VAL A 188 -12.09 9.95 -20.82
CA VAL A 188 -11.40 11.04 -20.14
C VAL A 188 -9.97 10.61 -19.92
N LEU A 189 -9.03 11.42 -20.41
CA LEU A 189 -7.61 11.13 -20.40
C LEU A 189 -6.87 11.97 -19.37
N ASP A 190 -5.86 11.35 -18.76
CA ASP A 190 -4.86 12.03 -17.93
C ASP A 190 -3.78 12.70 -18.78
N SER A 191 -2.83 13.38 -18.12
CA SER A 191 -1.70 14.07 -18.78
C SER A 191 -0.76 13.13 -19.54
N ALA A 192 -0.80 11.83 -19.27
CA ALA A 192 -0.06 10.80 -20.00
C ALA A 192 -0.87 10.20 -21.17
N ARG A 193 -2.02 10.81 -21.52
CA ARG A 193 -3.00 10.33 -22.50
C ARG A 193 -3.55 8.94 -22.20
N LYS A 194 -3.59 8.54 -20.93
CA LYS A 194 -4.21 7.29 -20.49
C LYS A 194 -5.63 7.53 -19.99
N PRO A 195 -6.58 6.64 -20.28
CA PRO A 195 -7.95 6.79 -19.82
C PRO A 195 -8.05 6.58 -18.31
N PHE A 196 -8.85 7.42 -17.65
CA PHE A 196 -9.26 7.18 -16.27
C PHE A 196 -10.17 5.96 -16.17
N MET A 197 -10.16 5.33 -14.99
CA MET A 197 -11.12 4.27 -14.68
C MET A 197 -12.55 4.82 -14.68
N VAL A 198 -13.49 4.01 -15.18
CA VAL A 198 -14.92 4.39 -15.30
C VAL A 198 -15.51 4.85 -13.97
N GLN A 199 -15.09 4.25 -12.86
CA GLN A 199 -15.57 4.61 -11.51
C GLN A 199 -15.25 6.07 -11.12
N TYR A 200 -14.24 6.70 -11.73
CA TYR A 200 -13.89 8.08 -11.44
C TYR A 200 -14.76 9.09 -12.19
N LEU A 201 -15.42 8.69 -13.28
CA LEU A 201 -16.24 9.60 -14.10
C LEU A 201 -17.38 10.22 -13.29
N ALA A 202 -17.89 9.52 -12.27
CA ALA A 202 -18.93 10.03 -11.36
C ALA A 202 -18.50 11.29 -10.58
N TYR A 203 -17.20 11.56 -10.46
CA TYR A 203 -16.64 12.72 -9.74
C TYR A 203 -16.16 13.83 -10.69
N MET A 204 -16.32 13.68 -12.00
CA MET A 204 -15.77 14.60 -13.00
C MET A 204 -16.77 15.66 -13.50
N ASN A 205 -18.03 15.61 -13.05
CA ASN A 205 -19.09 16.54 -13.44
C ASN A 205 -19.15 16.83 -14.96
N LEU A 206 -19.12 15.77 -15.76
CA LEU A 206 -19.12 15.89 -17.22
C LEU A 206 -20.54 16.14 -17.73
N GLU A 207 -20.70 17.20 -18.52
CA GLU A 207 -21.95 17.51 -19.21
C GLU A 207 -21.79 17.35 -20.72
N LEU A 208 -22.74 16.64 -21.34
CA LEU A 208 -22.78 16.44 -22.78
C LEU A 208 -23.68 17.52 -23.40
N THR A 209 -23.07 18.39 -24.20
CA THR A 209 -23.79 19.43 -24.95
C THR A 209 -23.50 19.28 -26.43
N SER A 210 -24.51 19.57 -27.26
CA SER A 210 -24.31 19.59 -28.71
C SER A 210 -23.72 20.93 -29.11
N SER A 211 -22.65 20.92 -29.89
CA SER A 211 -22.06 22.12 -30.48
C SER A 211 -22.87 22.65 -31.67
N SER A 212 -23.91 21.93 -32.12
CA SER A 212 -24.73 22.33 -33.26
C SER A 212 -26.20 21.92 -33.11
N HIS A 213 -27.08 22.63 -33.82
CA HIS A 213 -28.50 22.26 -33.90
C HIS A 213 -28.79 21.04 -34.79
N VAL A 214 -27.77 20.49 -35.47
CA VAL A 214 -27.90 19.34 -36.38
C VAL A 214 -27.92 18.02 -35.61
N VAL A 215 -27.28 17.99 -34.44
CA VAL A 215 -27.19 16.80 -33.58
C VAL A 215 -27.95 17.07 -32.29
N SER A 216 -28.77 16.11 -31.87
CA SER A 216 -29.41 16.11 -30.55
C SER A 216 -28.81 14.98 -29.71
N ILE A 217 -28.49 15.30 -28.46
CA ILE A 217 -28.03 14.34 -27.46
C ILE A 217 -29.26 13.89 -26.68
N LYS A 218 -29.40 12.58 -26.47
CA LYS A 218 -30.50 11.95 -25.73
C LYS A 218 -29.96 11.13 -24.57
#